data_AF-A0A2N6EIP0-F1
#
_entry.id   AF-A0A2N6EIP0-F1
#
_cell.length_a   1.000
_cell.length_b   1.000
_cell.length_c   1.000
_cell.angle_alpha   90.00
_cell.angle_beta   90.00
_cell.angle_gamma   90.00
#
_symmetry.space_group_name_H-M   'P 1'
#
loop_
_entity.id
_entity.type
_entity.pdbx_description
1 polymer ?
#
loop_
_entity_poly.entity_id
_entity_poly.type
_entity_poly.pdbx_seq_one_letter_code
_entity_poly.pdbx_strand_id
1 'polypeptide(L)'
;MTQKIVRVAQGRSEQTERRVVEEYPLRLRVNGRELATLVCSPHQLNFLLAGFFRLQGFVESLDDILSLGICREFGLAEVRIRGELPAQLQPTLTSGCGTGIAYNLPQSLFAGTERQRTYRSDDLFRLLKELNRRAEQYRSHGGIHSAAVGDATGLLLVAEDIGRHNALDRLAGEALFRQIDLRDKMLVTSGRISTEMVAKAARLGVGLIASRTSPTDRAIQLCNQAGITLVGYLRGSGLEVFSHPQQLLIADEKSRIPGITGVILAGGESRRMGSDKSLLPIKGARFIDHVYTRMASLFDEVVIVTNSPELYGDIDCRKVPDLYYAQGALAGVHSGLLHAKHEQIFVVGCDMPFISARVVRHICAQADRGDLVIPNSRGGHEPLHALYSKSCLPAMERILDAGQRRIVLFFDQVKVVEISHHDVIELDPEEKSFQNINTPQDYFRLRGNFGSGEGLPPELSHQRYSS
;
A
#
# COMPACT_ATOMS: atom_id res chain seq x y z
N MET A 1 20.88 2.25 23.47
CA MET A 1 22.26 2.69 23.84
C MET A 1 22.98 3.24 22.60
N THR A 2 23.85 4.25 22.72
CA THR A 2 24.69 4.71 21.59
C THR A 2 26.09 4.14 21.72
N GLN A 3 26.65 3.63 20.64
CA GLN A 3 27.98 3.04 20.58
C GLN A 3 28.84 3.75 19.53
N LYS A 4 30.11 3.98 19.86
CA LYS A 4 31.10 4.42 18.88
C LYS A 4 31.44 3.24 17.98
N ILE A 5 31.29 3.41 16.68
CA ILE A 5 31.57 2.40 15.67
C ILE A 5 32.56 2.94 14.64
N VAL A 6 33.25 2.03 13.94
CA VAL A 6 34.03 2.36 12.76
C VAL A 6 33.23 1.93 11.54
N ARG A 7 32.80 2.90 10.72
CA ARG A 7 32.14 2.63 9.44
C ARG A 7 33.20 2.54 8.35
N VAL A 8 33.25 1.42 7.64
CA VAL A 8 34.11 1.26 6.46
C VAL A 8 33.24 1.29 5.20
N ALA A 9 33.49 2.24 4.32
CA ALA A 9 32.78 2.37 3.05
C ALA A 9 33.75 2.86 1.96
N GLN A 10 33.68 2.24 0.77
CA GLN A 10 34.51 2.61 -0.38
C GLN A 10 36.02 2.72 -0.07
N GLY A 11 36.55 1.79 0.76
CA GLY A 11 37.96 1.75 1.14
C GLY A 11 38.40 2.82 2.15
N ARG A 12 37.48 3.62 2.71
CA ARG A 12 37.75 4.59 3.78
C ARG A 12 37.09 4.15 5.08
N SER A 13 37.74 4.45 6.21
CA SER A 13 37.17 4.27 7.54
C SER A 13 36.84 5.62 8.17
N GLU A 14 35.68 5.68 8.84
CA GLU A 14 35.20 6.85 9.57
C GLU A 14 34.70 6.41 10.95
N GLN A 15 35.08 7.13 12.00
CA GLN A 15 34.47 6.92 13.31
C GLN A 15 33.12 7.63 13.35
N THR A 16 32.07 6.92 13.71
CA THR A 16 30.73 7.47 13.84
C THR A 16 30.03 6.85 15.04
N GLU A 17 28.92 7.43 15.45
CA GLU A 17 28.10 6.90 16.53
C GLU A 17 26.84 6.26 15.97
N ARG A 18 26.49 5.08 16.50
CA ARG A 18 25.29 4.36 16.11
C ARG A 18 24.51 3.93 17.33
N ARG A 19 23.20 4.13 17.31
CA ARG A 19 22.31 3.55 18.31
C ARG A 19 22.19 2.04 18.06
N VAL A 20 22.29 1.29 19.14
CA VAL A 20 22.16 -0.17 19.18
C VAL A 20 20.94 -0.51 20.04
N VAL A 21 20.21 -1.54 19.61
CA VAL A 21 19.10 -2.12 20.36
C VAL A 21 19.60 -2.58 21.72
N GLU A 22 18.84 -2.26 22.76
CA GLU A 22 19.09 -2.77 24.10
C GLU A 22 18.42 -4.13 24.27
N GLU A 23 19.19 -5.12 24.69
CA GLU A 23 18.73 -6.43 25.09
C GLU A 23 18.48 -6.41 26.61
N TYR A 24 17.21 -6.54 27.01
CA TYR A 24 16.78 -6.34 28.38
C TYR A 24 16.20 -7.64 28.97
N PRO A 25 16.90 -8.28 29.92
CA PRO A 25 16.41 -9.48 30.60
C PRO A 25 15.39 -9.10 31.68
N LEU A 26 14.14 -9.50 31.49
CA LEU A 26 13.05 -9.31 32.43
C LEU A 26 12.71 -10.64 33.12
N ARG A 27 13.12 -10.80 34.37
CA ARG A 27 12.74 -11.93 35.22
C ARG A 27 11.26 -11.82 35.58
N LEU A 28 10.53 -12.90 35.42
CA LEU A 28 9.09 -12.94 35.61
C LEU A 28 8.72 -13.85 36.77
N ARG A 29 8.16 -13.26 37.83
CA ARG A 29 7.55 -13.95 38.97
C ARG A 29 6.04 -13.84 38.90
N VAL A 30 5.37 -14.97 39.06
CA VAL A 30 3.93 -15.08 38.88
C VAL A 30 3.33 -15.87 40.04
N ASN A 31 2.36 -15.28 40.74
CA ASN A 31 1.78 -15.85 41.95
C ASN A 31 2.86 -16.30 42.97
N GLY A 32 3.94 -15.50 43.10
CA GLY A 32 5.06 -15.75 44.01
C GLY A 32 6.13 -16.74 43.51
N ARG A 33 5.89 -17.45 42.39
CA ARG A 33 6.82 -18.43 41.79
C ARG A 33 7.60 -17.82 40.63
N GLU A 34 8.88 -18.15 40.49
CA GLU A 34 9.65 -17.77 39.30
C GLU A 34 9.21 -18.59 38.08
N LEU A 35 8.84 -17.91 37.01
CA LEU A 35 8.27 -18.54 35.81
C LEU A 35 9.29 -18.63 34.68
N ALA A 36 9.89 -17.50 34.29
CA ALA A 36 10.81 -17.40 33.16
C ALA A 36 11.61 -16.09 33.21
N THR A 37 12.63 -15.98 32.36
CA THR A 37 13.27 -14.70 32.03
C THR A 37 13.01 -14.38 30.55
N LEU A 38 12.37 -13.24 30.29
CA LEU A 38 12.10 -12.76 28.94
C LEU A 38 13.21 -11.81 28.51
N VAL A 39 13.95 -12.19 27.47
CA VAL A 39 14.92 -11.30 26.82
C VAL A 39 14.16 -10.47 25.80
N CYS A 40 14.04 -9.16 26.03
CA CYS A 40 13.15 -8.28 25.29
C CYS A 40 13.71 -6.86 25.13
N SER A 41 12.97 -5.98 24.45
CA SER A 41 13.29 -4.55 24.42
C SER A 41 12.67 -3.80 25.61
N PRO A 42 13.31 -2.76 26.17
CA PRO A 42 12.92 -2.15 27.45
C PRO A 42 11.74 -1.15 27.38
N HIS A 43 10.92 -1.18 26.33
CA HIS A 43 9.71 -0.36 26.20
C HIS A 43 8.44 -1.19 26.46
N GLN A 44 7.30 -0.54 26.73
CA GLN A 44 5.95 -1.13 26.76
C GLN A 44 5.85 -2.53 27.43
N LEU A 45 6.60 -2.76 28.51
CA LEU A 45 6.75 -4.09 29.14
C LEU A 45 5.42 -4.65 29.68
N ASN A 46 4.48 -3.78 30.02
CA ASN A 46 3.11 -4.17 30.38
C ASN A 46 2.39 -4.90 29.24
N PHE A 47 2.54 -4.45 27.99
CA PHE A 47 1.95 -5.13 26.83
C PHE A 47 2.64 -6.46 26.54
N LEU A 48 3.98 -6.51 26.66
CA LEU A 48 4.72 -7.77 26.53
C LEU A 48 4.21 -8.82 27.52
N LEU A 49 4.11 -8.48 28.80
CA LEU A 49 3.67 -9.41 29.84
C LEU A 49 2.22 -9.84 29.65
N ALA A 50 1.30 -8.89 29.46
CA ALA A 50 -0.12 -9.20 29.29
C ALA A 50 -0.36 -10.13 28.08
N GLY A 51 0.31 -9.86 26.96
CA GLY A 51 0.19 -10.70 25.79
C GLY A 51 0.93 -12.03 25.90
N PHE A 52 2.07 -12.09 26.59
CA PHE A 52 2.71 -13.35 26.96
C PHE A 52 1.72 -14.23 27.74
N PHE A 53 1.10 -13.73 28.80
CA PHE A 53 0.10 -14.51 29.55
C PHE A 53 -1.08 -14.95 28.68
N ARG A 54 -1.57 -14.05 27.81
CA ARG A 54 -2.70 -14.35 26.92
C ARG A 54 -2.36 -15.48 25.95
N LEU A 55 -1.17 -15.41 25.34
CA LEU A 55 -0.71 -16.37 24.34
C LEU A 55 -0.28 -17.71 24.94
N GLN A 56 0.20 -17.72 26.18
CA GLN A 56 0.42 -18.95 26.95
C GLN A 56 -0.87 -19.58 27.48
N GLY A 57 -1.99 -18.83 27.48
CA GLY A 57 -3.28 -19.32 27.97
C GLY A 57 -3.48 -19.19 29.47
N PHE A 58 -2.66 -18.39 30.14
CA PHE A 58 -2.81 -18.11 31.56
C PHE A 58 -3.91 -17.06 31.83
N VAL A 59 -4.25 -16.24 30.83
CA VAL A 59 -5.32 -15.23 30.92
C VAL A 59 -6.14 -15.20 29.64
N GLU A 60 -7.41 -14.85 29.76
CA GLU A 60 -8.30 -14.57 28.63
C GLU A 60 -8.65 -13.09 28.52
N SER A 61 -8.76 -12.43 29.66
CA SER A 61 -9.14 -11.02 29.81
C SER A 61 -8.13 -10.25 30.69
N LEU A 62 -8.23 -8.92 30.73
CA LEU A 62 -7.45 -8.13 31.69
C LEU A 62 -7.85 -8.41 33.15
N ASP A 63 -9.11 -8.81 33.41
CA ASP A 63 -9.62 -9.09 34.76
C ASP A 63 -9.03 -10.35 35.40
N ASP A 64 -8.32 -11.16 34.59
CA ASP A 64 -7.51 -12.27 35.06
C ASP A 64 -6.16 -11.80 35.61
N ILE A 65 -5.72 -10.57 35.34
CA ILE A 65 -4.49 -9.99 35.86
C ILE A 65 -4.83 -9.14 37.10
N LEU A 66 -4.68 -9.73 38.28
CA LEU A 66 -5.00 -9.10 39.56
C LEU A 66 -4.02 -7.98 39.94
N SER A 67 -2.74 -8.14 39.58
CA SER A 67 -1.73 -7.09 39.74
C SER A 67 -0.56 -7.31 38.80
N LEU A 68 0.01 -6.25 38.25
CA LEU A 68 1.20 -6.29 37.40
C LEU A 68 2.16 -5.18 37.81
N GLY A 69 3.26 -5.54 38.47
CA GLY A 69 4.32 -4.63 38.88
C GLY A 69 5.59 -4.90 38.10
N ILE A 70 6.24 -3.86 37.59
CA ILE A 70 7.53 -3.96 36.89
C ILE A 70 8.53 -3.03 37.54
N CYS A 71 9.60 -3.59 38.09
CA CYS A 71 10.76 -2.84 38.52
C CYS A 71 11.82 -2.88 37.41
N ARG A 72 11.96 -1.74 36.70
CA ARG A 72 12.90 -1.65 35.57
C ARG A 72 14.37 -1.71 36.00
N GLU A 73 14.67 -1.17 37.17
CA GLU A 73 16.04 -1.13 37.72
C GLU A 73 16.57 -2.54 38.01
N PHE A 74 15.73 -3.43 38.55
CA PHE A 74 16.12 -4.79 38.90
C PHE A 74 15.79 -5.85 37.83
N GLY A 75 15.20 -5.46 36.70
CA GLY A 75 14.78 -6.41 35.67
C GLY A 75 13.80 -7.44 36.21
N LEU A 76 12.83 -7.01 37.03
CA LEU A 76 11.89 -7.90 37.70
C LEU A 76 10.45 -7.46 37.43
N ALA A 77 9.63 -8.42 36.98
CA ALA A 77 8.19 -8.32 36.92
C ALA A 77 7.57 -9.25 37.96
N GLU A 78 6.71 -8.71 38.81
CA GLU A 78 5.89 -9.45 39.77
C GLU A 78 4.43 -9.34 39.33
N VAL A 79 3.83 -10.47 38.99
CA VAL A 79 2.48 -10.54 38.45
C VAL A 79 1.62 -11.47 39.30
N ARG A 80 0.39 -11.06 39.59
CA ARG A 80 -0.63 -11.93 40.16
C ARG A 80 -1.72 -12.12 39.13
N ILE A 81 -2.01 -13.38 38.84
CA ILE A 81 -3.10 -13.77 37.94
C ILE A 81 -4.15 -14.56 38.70
N ARG A 82 -5.37 -14.58 38.18
CA ARG A 82 -6.46 -15.43 38.65
C ARG A 82 -6.14 -16.89 38.32
N GLY A 83 -6.31 -17.78 39.29
CA GLY A 83 -5.97 -19.20 39.17
C GLY A 83 -4.53 -19.53 39.54
N GLU A 84 -4.15 -20.81 39.38
CA GLU A 84 -2.81 -21.31 39.71
C GLU A 84 -2.00 -21.65 38.46
N LEU A 85 -0.69 -21.45 38.53
CA LEU A 85 0.22 -21.96 37.51
C LEU A 85 0.30 -23.49 37.60
N PRO A 86 0.39 -24.19 36.47
CA PRO A 86 0.62 -25.64 36.45
C PRO A 86 1.78 -26.05 37.38
N ALA A 87 1.64 -27.19 38.04
CA ALA A 87 2.68 -27.73 38.93
C ALA A 87 3.98 -28.02 38.15
N GLN A 88 3.85 -28.54 36.92
CA GLN A 88 4.94 -28.70 35.97
C GLN A 88 4.73 -27.78 34.78
N LEU A 89 5.65 -26.83 34.61
CA LEU A 89 5.74 -25.99 33.43
C LEU A 89 6.74 -26.67 32.50
N GLN A 90 6.26 -27.38 31.48
CA GLN A 90 7.13 -27.95 30.47
C GLN A 90 7.28 -26.95 29.32
N PRO A 91 8.45 -26.29 29.17
CA PRO A 91 8.72 -25.48 28.00
C PRO A 91 8.75 -26.40 26.78
N THR A 92 7.88 -26.19 25.82
CA THR A 92 7.99 -26.85 24.51
C THR A 92 9.13 -26.18 23.77
N LEU A 93 10.26 -26.88 23.63
CA LEU A 93 11.38 -26.44 22.80
C LEU A 93 10.90 -26.36 21.34
N THR A 94 10.87 -25.15 20.79
CA THR A 94 10.57 -24.92 19.37
C THR A 94 11.85 -24.52 18.63
N SER A 95 11.94 -24.87 17.35
CA SER A 95 13.19 -24.89 16.56
C SER A 95 13.82 -23.51 16.23
N GLY A 96 13.42 -22.44 16.91
CA GLY A 96 13.90 -21.09 16.66
C GLY A 96 15.10 -20.71 17.51
N CYS A 97 16.13 -20.11 16.89
CA CYS A 97 17.21 -19.45 17.63
C CYS A 97 16.62 -18.41 18.59
N GLY A 98 16.81 -18.63 19.90
CA GLY A 98 16.52 -17.70 20.99
C GLY A 98 15.10 -17.80 21.58
N THR A 99 15.00 -18.37 22.78
CA THR A 99 14.05 -18.02 23.86
C THR A 99 12.54 -18.09 23.64
N GLY A 100 12.03 -18.59 22.52
CA GLY A 100 10.59 -18.84 22.33
C GLY A 100 10.08 -19.98 23.21
N ILE A 101 9.50 -19.67 24.38
CA ILE A 101 8.91 -20.66 25.28
C ILE A 101 7.40 -20.71 25.09
N ALA A 102 6.87 -21.88 24.68
CA ALA A 102 5.43 -22.16 24.68
C ALA A 102 5.13 -23.26 25.69
N TYR A 103 4.18 -23.01 26.61
CA TYR A 103 3.89 -23.92 27.72
C TYR A 103 2.67 -24.83 27.46
N ASN A 104 1.72 -24.45 26.59
CA ASN A 104 0.54 -25.25 26.26
C ASN A 104 -0.13 -24.82 24.94
N LEU A 105 -0.08 -25.67 23.91
CA LEU A 105 -0.88 -25.55 22.68
C LEU A 105 -2.04 -26.55 22.73
N PRO A 106 -3.23 -26.16 23.23
CA PRO A 106 -4.36 -27.07 23.28
C PRO A 106 -4.80 -27.46 21.86
N GLN A 107 -5.02 -28.76 21.63
CA GLN A 107 -5.51 -29.29 20.34
C GLN A 107 -6.82 -28.67 19.88
N SER A 108 -7.63 -28.12 20.80
CA SER A 108 -8.88 -27.42 20.50
C SER A 108 -8.69 -26.12 19.71
N LEU A 109 -7.48 -25.55 19.66
CA LEU A 109 -7.15 -24.41 18.77
C LEU A 109 -7.28 -24.77 17.29
N PHE A 110 -7.27 -26.06 16.96
CA PHE A 110 -7.36 -26.59 15.60
C PHE A 110 -8.77 -27.10 15.26
N ALA A 111 -9.72 -27.00 16.21
CA ALA A 111 -11.12 -27.36 16.00
C ALA A 111 -11.91 -26.10 15.58
N GLY A 112 -11.65 -25.61 14.37
CA GLY A 112 -12.31 -24.43 13.81
C GLY A 112 -13.01 -24.76 12.49
N THR A 113 -14.34 -24.60 12.49
CA THR A 113 -15.23 -24.75 11.32
C THR A 113 -14.72 -23.95 10.11
N GLU A 114 -14.83 -24.54 8.92
CA GLU A 114 -14.60 -23.90 7.61
C GLU A 114 -15.45 -22.63 7.45
N ARG A 115 -14.98 -21.49 7.97
CA ARG A 115 -15.50 -20.19 7.58
C ARG A 115 -14.76 -19.79 6.32
N GLN A 116 -15.50 -19.56 5.23
CA GLN A 116 -14.96 -18.91 4.04
C GLN A 116 -14.60 -17.46 4.40
N ARG A 117 -13.34 -17.26 4.77
CA ARG A 117 -12.73 -15.95 4.99
C ARG A 117 -12.12 -15.47 3.68
N THR A 118 -12.12 -14.16 3.48
CA THR A 118 -11.66 -13.58 2.22
C THR A 118 -10.83 -12.34 2.50
N TYR A 119 -9.58 -12.35 2.04
CA TYR A 119 -8.60 -11.28 2.20
C TYR A 119 -8.19 -10.75 0.83
N ARG A 120 -7.96 -9.45 0.68
CA ARG A 120 -7.47 -8.88 -0.59
C ARG A 120 -5.95 -8.75 -0.55
N SER A 121 -5.28 -9.10 -1.65
CA SER A 121 -3.83 -8.91 -1.78
C SER A 121 -3.41 -7.45 -1.58
N ASP A 122 -4.22 -6.49 -2.04
CA ASP A 122 -3.95 -5.04 -1.88
C ASP A 122 -3.87 -4.61 -0.42
N ASP A 123 -4.70 -5.21 0.45
CA ASP A 123 -4.70 -4.90 1.87
C ASP A 123 -3.40 -5.39 2.53
N LEU A 124 -2.87 -6.54 2.10
CA LEU A 124 -1.56 -7.04 2.56
C LEU A 124 -0.42 -6.13 2.13
N PHE A 125 -0.40 -5.69 0.87
CA PHE A 125 0.61 -4.74 0.39
C PHE A 125 0.52 -3.40 1.13
N ARG A 126 -0.70 -2.91 1.38
CA ARG A 126 -0.93 -1.68 2.17
C ARG A 126 -0.41 -1.83 3.60
N LEU A 127 -0.73 -2.94 4.28
CA LEU A 127 -0.25 -3.22 5.63
C LEU A 127 1.27 -3.35 5.68
N LEU A 128 1.90 -4.00 4.69
CA LEU A 128 3.36 -4.07 4.61
C LEU A 128 3.98 -2.67 4.43
N LYS A 129 3.43 -1.83 3.56
CA LYS A 129 3.91 -0.45 3.36
C LYS A 129 3.83 0.35 4.65
N GLU A 130 2.72 0.28 5.36
CA GLU A 130 2.54 1.00 6.63
C GLU A 130 3.45 0.45 7.74
N LEU A 131 3.64 -0.87 7.84
CA LEU A 131 4.60 -1.49 8.76
C LEU A 131 6.02 -0.99 8.50
N ASN A 132 6.45 -0.97 7.22
CA ASN A 132 7.77 -0.46 6.85
C ASN A 132 7.89 1.04 7.17
N ARG A 133 6.89 1.85 6.85
CA ARG A 133 6.90 3.30 7.14
C ARG A 133 7.09 3.58 8.63
N ARG A 134 6.40 2.84 9.49
CA ARG A 134 6.59 2.95 10.95
C ARG A 134 7.96 2.45 11.38
N ALA A 135 8.38 1.28 10.93
CA ALA A 135 9.72 0.75 11.26
C ALA A 135 10.87 1.67 10.79
N GLU A 136 10.67 2.42 9.70
CA GLU A 136 11.63 3.42 9.20
C GLU A 136 11.70 4.69 10.05
N GLN A 137 10.59 5.14 10.63
CA GLN A 137 10.63 6.20 11.63
C GLN A 137 11.43 5.77 12.88
N TYR A 138 11.45 4.47 13.18
CA TYR A 138 12.24 3.87 14.27
C TYR A 138 13.65 3.39 13.87
N ARG A 139 14.03 3.45 12.57
CA ARG A 139 15.28 2.89 11.98
C ARG A 139 16.59 3.36 12.61
N SER A 140 16.55 4.25 13.60
CA SER A 140 17.71 4.56 14.42
C SER A 140 18.32 3.32 15.11
N HIS A 141 17.62 2.19 15.26
CA HIS A 141 18.09 1.08 16.10
C HIS A 141 18.54 -0.22 15.39
N GLY A 142 18.28 -0.41 14.08
CA GLY A 142 18.72 -1.59 13.29
C GLY A 142 18.88 -2.91 14.06
N GLY A 143 17.84 -3.75 14.15
CA GLY A 143 17.93 -5.04 14.84
C GLY A 143 16.69 -5.46 15.63
N ILE A 144 15.52 -4.90 15.31
CA ILE A 144 14.24 -5.25 15.93
C ILE A 144 13.32 -5.88 14.90
N HIS A 145 12.52 -6.83 15.37
CA HIS A 145 11.41 -7.38 14.63
C HIS A 145 10.17 -6.52 14.85
N SER A 146 9.37 -6.40 13.80
CA SER A 146 8.14 -5.61 13.80
C SER A 146 6.98 -6.51 13.37
N ALA A 147 5.84 -6.33 14.02
CA ALA A 147 4.59 -7.02 13.70
C ALA A 147 3.46 -5.98 13.61
N ALA A 148 2.56 -6.17 12.65
CA ALA A 148 1.39 -5.34 12.41
C ALA A 148 0.15 -6.21 12.30
N VAL A 149 -0.96 -5.74 12.86
CA VAL A 149 -2.29 -6.32 12.58
C VAL A 149 -3.18 -5.27 11.94
N GLY A 150 -3.95 -5.69 10.94
CA GLY A 150 -4.96 -4.86 10.31
C GLY A 150 -5.99 -5.64 9.52
N ASP A 151 -6.86 -4.89 8.86
CA ASP A 151 -7.93 -5.38 7.99
C ASP A 151 -8.10 -4.46 6.77
N ALA A 152 -9.24 -4.60 6.07
CA ALA A 152 -9.58 -3.77 4.91
C ALA A 152 -9.65 -2.27 5.22
N THR A 153 -9.95 -1.89 6.46
CA THR A 153 -10.00 -0.48 6.89
C THR A 153 -8.61 0.10 7.12
N GLY A 154 -7.62 -0.76 7.37
CA GLY A 154 -6.22 -0.38 7.49
C GLY A 154 -5.52 -1.01 8.69
N LEU A 155 -4.46 -0.32 9.14
CA LEU A 155 -3.61 -0.77 10.23
C LEU A 155 -4.25 -0.48 11.59
N LEU A 156 -4.37 -1.52 12.43
CA LEU A 156 -4.94 -1.42 13.77
C LEU A 156 -3.85 -1.32 14.86
N LEU A 157 -2.85 -2.19 14.79
CA LEU A 157 -1.82 -2.34 15.82
C LEU A 157 -0.44 -2.54 15.20
N VAL A 158 0.61 -2.02 15.85
CA VAL A 158 2.01 -2.27 15.52
C VAL A 158 2.81 -2.42 16.78
N ALA A 159 3.63 -3.46 16.83
CA ALA A 159 4.55 -3.71 17.92
C ALA A 159 5.94 -4.08 17.40
N GLU A 160 6.96 -3.74 18.18
CA GLU A 160 8.35 -4.04 17.87
C GLU A 160 9.07 -4.61 19.09
N ASP A 161 10.00 -5.52 18.85
CA ASP A 161 10.87 -6.08 19.88
C ASP A 161 12.13 -6.70 19.24
N ILE A 162 13.22 -6.85 19.99
CA ILE A 162 14.40 -7.60 19.56
C ILE A 162 14.05 -9.06 19.18
N GLY A 163 13.03 -9.64 19.81
CA GLY A 163 12.49 -10.97 19.49
C GLY A 163 11.19 -10.91 18.70
N ARG A 164 11.09 -11.65 17.58
CA ARG A 164 9.85 -11.76 16.80
C ARG A 164 8.66 -12.30 17.61
N HIS A 165 8.92 -13.20 18.56
CA HIS A 165 7.87 -13.78 19.42
C HIS A 165 7.34 -12.74 20.40
N ASN A 166 8.24 -11.94 21.00
CA ASN A 166 7.89 -10.85 21.90
C ASN A 166 7.16 -9.72 21.18
N ALA A 167 7.48 -9.45 19.91
CA ALA A 167 6.75 -8.48 19.10
C ALA A 167 5.27 -8.89 18.98
N LEU A 168 5.00 -10.19 18.77
CA LEU A 168 3.63 -10.71 18.74
C LEU A 168 2.98 -10.72 20.14
N ASP A 169 3.76 -11.02 21.20
CA ASP A 169 3.27 -10.91 22.58
C ASP A 169 2.85 -9.47 22.91
N ARG A 170 3.69 -8.48 22.59
CA ARG A 170 3.32 -7.06 22.76
C ARG A 170 2.05 -6.70 22.00
N LEU A 171 1.93 -7.15 20.75
CA LEU A 171 0.75 -6.89 19.94
C LEU A 171 -0.50 -7.47 20.58
N ALA A 172 -0.42 -8.72 21.07
CA ALA A 172 -1.52 -9.37 21.77
C ALA A 172 -1.90 -8.66 23.07
N GLY A 173 -0.91 -8.20 23.84
CA GLY A 173 -1.16 -7.44 25.06
C GLY A 173 -1.76 -6.08 24.78
N GLU A 174 -1.26 -5.35 23.78
CA GLU A 174 -1.85 -4.08 23.38
C GLU A 174 -3.30 -4.24 22.91
N ALA A 175 -3.59 -5.29 22.14
CA ALA A 175 -4.95 -5.65 21.75
C ALA A 175 -5.84 -5.91 22.96
N LEU A 176 -5.32 -6.61 23.98
CA LEU A 176 -6.03 -6.89 25.23
C LEU A 176 -6.35 -5.61 26.01
N PHE A 177 -5.39 -4.68 26.12
CA PHE A 177 -5.59 -3.39 26.78
C PHE A 177 -6.58 -2.48 26.03
N ARG A 178 -6.54 -2.49 24.69
CA ARG A 178 -7.40 -1.67 23.84
C ARG A 178 -8.72 -2.34 23.47
N GLN A 179 -8.96 -3.57 23.94
CA GLN A 179 -10.13 -4.39 23.61
C GLN A 179 -10.34 -4.56 22.09
N ILE A 180 -9.24 -4.71 21.33
CA ILE A 180 -9.28 -4.91 19.88
C ILE A 180 -9.42 -6.40 19.59
N ASP A 181 -10.49 -6.77 18.89
CA ASP A 181 -10.70 -8.13 18.42
C ASP A 181 -9.81 -8.45 17.21
N LEU A 182 -8.91 -9.42 17.39
CA LEU A 182 -7.96 -9.86 16.36
C LEU A 182 -8.49 -11.03 15.52
N ARG A 183 -9.71 -11.52 15.81
CA ARG A 183 -10.33 -12.59 15.03
C ARG A 183 -10.48 -12.16 13.57
N ASP A 184 -10.11 -13.07 12.67
CA ASP A 184 -10.20 -12.92 11.22
C ASP A 184 -9.41 -11.72 10.66
N LYS A 185 -8.46 -11.17 11.43
CA LYS A 185 -7.56 -10.09 10.97
C LYS A 185 -6.34 -10.65 10.25
N MET A 186 -5.61 -9.76 9.57
CA MET A 186 -4.34 -10.06 8.91
C MET A 186 -3.18 -9.64 9.81
N LEU A 187 -2.24 -10.56 10.07
CA LEU A 187 -0.99 -10.32 10.78
C LEU A 187 0.18 -10.28 9.79
N VAL A 188 0.92 -9.17 9.73
CA VAL A 188 2.14 -9.02 8.94
C VAL A 188 3.33 -8.92 9.88
N THR A 189 4.39 -9.72 9.67
CA THR A 189 5.61 -9.69 10.49
C THR A 189 6.88 -9.62 9.66
N SER A 190 7.95 -9.02 10.22
CA SER A 190 9.27 -8.98 9.59
C SER A 190 10.08 -10.27 9.77
N GLY A 191 9.73 -11.12 10.75
CA GLY A 191 10.45 -12.35 11.08
C GLY A 191 9.97 -13.58 10.31
N ARG A 192 10.76 -14.67 10.35
CA ARG A 192 10.36 -15.98 9.81
C ARG A 192 9.12 -16.52 10.52
N ILE A 193 8.25 -17.19 9.77
CA ILE A 193 7.04 -17.80 10.30
C ILE A 193 7.35 -19.23 10.74
N SER A 194 7.56 -19.42 12.04
CA SER A 194 7.74 -20.72 12.70
C SER A 194 6.42 -21.27 13.23
N THR A 195 6.41 -22.53 13.65
CA THR A 195 5.28 -23.18 14.35
C THR A 195 4.78 -22.35 15.52
N GLU A 196 5.69 -21.73 16.30
CA GLU A 196 5.33 -20.89 17.45
C GLU A 196 4.60 -19.60 17.02
N MET A 197 5.06 -18.94 15.95
CA MET A 197 4.40 -17.74 15.43
C MET A 197 2.98 -18.07 14.97
N VAL A 198 2.78 -19.21 14.30
CA VAL A 198 1.47 -19.68 13.85
C VAL A 198 0.59 -20.06 15.04
N ALA A 199 1.12 -20.75 16.04
CA ALA A 199 0.42 -21.10 17.27
C ALA A 199 -0.11 -19.85 18.01
N LYS A 200 0.72 -18.82 18.14
CA LYS A 200 0.33 -17.55 18.74
C LYS A 200 -0.76 -16.87 17.90
N ALA A 201 -0.60 -16.81 16.58
CA ALA A 201 -1.61 -16.25 15.68
C ALA A 201 -2.96 -16.98 15.78
N ALA A 202 -2.93 -18.33 15.82
CA ALA A 202 -4.12 -19.16 15.98
C ALA A 202 -4.84 -18.87 17.30
N ARG A 203 -4.11 -18.70 18.40
CA ARG A 203 -4.71 -18.35 19.71
C ARG A 203 -5.37 -16.98 19.73
N LEU A 204 -4.90 -16.05 18.89
CA LEU A 204 -5.53 -14.74 18.69
C LEU A 204 -6.73 -14.79 17.73
N GLY A 205 -6.96 -15.93 17.07
CA GLY A 205 -8.00 -16.06 16.04
C GLY A 205 -7.68 -15.35 14.72
N VAL A 206 -6.43 -14.94 14.52
CA VAL A 206 -5.97 -14.33 13.26
C VAL A 206 -6.19 -15.32 12.12
N GLY A 207 -6.80 -14.86 11.03
CA GLY A 207 -7.11 -15.75 9.92
C GLY A 207 -6.11 -15.71 8.77
N LEU A 208 -5.19 -14.75 8.75
CA LEU A 208 -4.07 -14.70 7.80
C LEU A 208 -2.79 -14.22 8.47
N ILE A 209 -1.69 -14.94 8.26
CA ILE A 209 -0.33 -14.52 8.66
C ILE A 209 0.57 -14.36 7.43
N ALA A 210 1.27 -13.22 7.35
CA ALA A 210 2.14 -12.86 6.25
C ALA A 210 3.53 -12.42 6.73
N SER A 211 4.58 -12.75 5.97
CA SER A 211 5.95 -12.31 6.26
C SER A 211 6.73 -11.99 4.99
N ARG A 212 7.74 -11.12 5.15
CA ARG A 212 8.76 -10.85 4.12
C ARG A 212 9.71 -12.02 3.87
N THR A 213 9.70 -13.02 4.74
CA THR A 213 10.66 -14.13 4.75
C THR A 213 9.94 -15.48 4.65
N SER A 214 10.72 -16.57 4.64
CA SER A 214 10.18 -17.92 4.45
C SER A 214 9.45 -18.47 5.69
N PRO A 215 8.36 -19.23 5.49
CA PRO A 215 7.82 -20.10 6.51
C PRO A 215 8.63 -21.42 6.64
N THR A 216 8.46 -22.13 7.76
CA THR A 216 8.96 -23.51 7.91
C THR A 216 7.90 -24.54 7.46
N ASP A 217 8.33 -25.75 7.14
CA ASP A 217 7.46 -26.89 6.80
C ASP A 217 6.37 -27.13 7.86
N ARG A 218 6.75 -27.12 9.13
CA ARG A 218 5.83 -27.30 10.27
C ARG A 218 4.86 -26.13 10.45
N ALA A 219 5.28 -24.91 10.11
CA ALA A 219 4.38 -23.77 10.12
C ALA A 219 3.29 -23.90 9.05
N ILE A 220 3.64 -24.36 7.85
CA ILE A 220 2.68 -24.61 6.75
C ILE A 220 1.66 -25.67 7.18
N GLN A 221 2.12 -26.80 7.74
CA GLN A 221 1.24 -27.86 8.25
C GLN A 221 0.28 -27.32 9.31
N LEU A 222 0.78 -26.52 10.26
CA LEU A 222 -0.04 -25.96 11.32
C LEU A 222 -1.07 -24.95 10.80
N CYS A 223 -0.71 -24.12 9.82
CA CYS A 223 -1.65 -23.21 9.16
C CYS A 223 -2.77 -23.96 8.43
N ASN A 224 -2.46 -25.08 7.77
CA ASN A 224 -3.47 -25.93 7.14
C ASN A 224 -4.46 -26.48 8.17
N GLN A 225 -3.97 -26.99 9.30
CA GLN A 225 -4.79 -27.50 10.39
C GLN A 225 -5.62 -26.42 11.09
N ALA A 226 -5.06 -25.22 11.25
CA ALA A 226 -5.71 -24.10 11.95
C ALA A 226 -6.66 -23.27 11.05
N GLY A 227 -6.75 -23.56 9.75
CA GLY A 227 -7.55 -22.75 8.82
C GLY A 227 -7.03 -21.32 8.62
N ILE A 228 -5.70 -21.13 8.68
CA ILE A 228 -5.02 -19.83 8.58
C ILE A 228 -4.31 -19.71 7.23
N THR A 229 -4.61 -18.67 6.45
CA THR A 229 -3.86 -18.37 5.21
C THR A 229 -2.43 -17.93 5.56
N LEU A 230 -1.45 -18.56 4.92
CA LEU A 230 -0.04 -18.31 5.14
C LEU A 230 0.57 -17.70 3.89
N VAL A 231 1.13 -16.50 4.03
CA VAL A 231 1.82 -15.78 2.96
C VAL A 231 3.29 -15.59 3.34
N GLY A 232 4.19 -16.09 2.50
CA GLY A 232 5.62 -15.84 2.62
C GLY A 232 6.10 -14.89 1.54
N TYR A 233 7.34 -14.43 1.67
CA TYR A 233 8.01 -13.59 0.68
C TYR A 233 7.20 -12.35 0.24
N LEU A 234 6.36 -11.80 1.12
CA LEU A 234 5.58 -10.60 0.84
C LEU A 234 6.53 -9.41 0.64
N ARG A 235 6.56 -8.88 -0.59
CA ARG A 235 7.39 -7.75 -1.03
C ARG A 235 6.51 -6.78 -1.81
N GLY A 236 6.97 -5.55 -2.04
CA GLY A 236 6.18 -4.57 -2.80
C GLY A 236 5.80 -5.02 -4.23
N SER A 237 6.48 -6.02 -4.78
CA SER A 237 6.26 -6.56 -6.14
C SER A 237 5.49 -7.88 -6.19
N GLY A 238 5.19 -8.52 -5.06
CA GLY A 238 4.59 -9.85 -5.07
C GLY A 238 4.57 -10.54 -3.72
N LEU A 239 3.95 -11.73 -3.70
CA LEU A 239 3.80 -12.58 -2.52
C LEU A 239 3.71 -14.04 -2.94
N GLU A 240 3.97 -14.96 -2.02
CA GLU A 240 3.83 -16.40 -2.22
C GLU A 240 2.88 -16.99 -1.18
N VAL A 241 1.87 -17.75 -1.61
CA VAL A 241 0.87 -18.33 -0.70
C VAL A 241 1.18 -19.80 -0.44
N PHE A 242 1.29 -20.19 0.83
CA PHE A 242 1.67 -21.53 1.28
C PHE A 242 0.51 -22.32 1.90
N SER A 243 -0.58 -21.67 2.31
CA SER A 243 -1.82 -22.34 2.77
C SER A 243 -3.05 -21.52 2.41
N HIS A 244 -4.16 -22.24 2.17
CA HIS A 244 -5.49 -21.68 1.88
C HIS A 244 -5.51 -20.54 0.83
N PRO A 245 -4.93 -20.73 -0.38
CA PRO A 245 -4.91 -19.70 -1.41
C PRO A 245 -6.30 -19.23 -1.85
N GLN A 246 -7.31 -20.10 -1.74
CA GLN A 246 -8.71 -19.77 -2.03
C GLN A 246 -9.29 -18.67 -1.13
N GLN A 247 -8.66 -18.37 0.01
CA GLN A 247 -9.06 -17.28 0.91
C GLN A 247 -8.42 -15.93 0.53
N LEU A 248 -7.52 -15.90 -0.46
CA LEU A 248 -6.87 -14.67 -0.92
C LEU A 248 -7.44 -14.25 -2.29
N LEU A 249 -8.17 -13.13 -2.32
CA LEU A 249 -8.53 -12.44 -3.54
C LEU A 249 -7.32 -11.69 -4.06
N ILE A 250 -6.81 -12.18 -5.19
CA ILE A 250 -5.83 -11.46 -5.98
C ILE A 250 -6.55 -10.27 -6.59
N ALA A 251 -6.09 -9.06 -6.26
CA ALA A 251 -6.53 -7.87 -6.96
C ALA A 251 -6.18 -8.03 -8.43
N ASP A 252 -7.20 -8.26 -9.25
CA ASP A 252 -7.00 -8.45 -10.67
C ASP A 252 -6.64 -7.08 -11.26
N GLU A 253 -5.42 -6.91 -11.75
CA GLU A 253 -5.02 -5.71 -12.50
C GLU A 253 -5.95 -5.45 -13.69
N LYS A 254 -6.71 -6.46 -14.13
CA LYS A 254 -7.71 -6.36 -15.20
C LYS A 254 -9.12 -6.01 -14.74
N SER A 255 -9.39 -5.97 -13.43
CA SER A 255 -10.72 -5.61 -12.93
C SER A 255 -10.99 -4.12 -13.11
N ARG A 256 -12.11 -3.75 -13.74
CA ARG A 256 -12.50 -2.34 -13.88
C ARG A 256 -12.76 -1.72 -12.50
N ILE A 257 -12.39 -0.45 -12.36
CA ILE A 257 -12.67 0.39 -11.20
C ILE A 257 -14.16 0.73 -11.24
N PRO A 258 -14.96 0.26 -10.27
CA PRO A 258 -16.40 0.47 -10.29
C PRO A 258 -16.75 1.92 -9.95
N GLY A 259 -17.84 2.43 -10.55
CA GLY A 259 -18.45 3.70 -10.15
C GLY A 259 -17.68 4.97 -10.52
N ILE A 260 -16.67 4.88 -11.40
CA ILE A 260 -15.91 6.03 -11.91
C ILE A 260 -15.90 6.01 -13.44
N THR A 261 -16.28 7.11 -14.08
CA THR A 261 -16.25 7.24 -15.54
C THR A 261 -14.86 7.73 -15.97
N GLY A 262 -14.25 7.07 -16.95
CA GLY A 262 -13.02 7.56 -17.57
C GLY A 262 -13.32 8.69 -18.57
N VAL A 263 -12.65 9.83 -18.44
CA VAL A 263 -12.82 10.97 -19.35
C VAL A 263 -11.48 11.30 -20.02
N ILE A 264 -11.48 11.32 -21.35
CA ILE A 264 -10.34 11.69 -22.18
C ILE A 264 -10.61 13.08 -22.76
N LEU A 265 -9.75 14.05 -22.50
CA LEU A 265 -9.88 15.40 -23.06
C LEU A 265 -9.13 15.49 -24.39
N ALA A 266 -9.86 15.70 -25.48
CA ALA A 266 -9.35 15.77 -26.84
C ALA A 266 -9.87 17.06 -27.53
N GLY A 267 -9.26 18.20 -27.21
CA GLY A 267 -9.71 19.51 -27.70
C GLY A 267 -8.65 20.63 -27.70
N GLY A 268 -7.36 20.29 -27.59
CA GLY A 268 -6.30 21.30 -27.61
C GLY A 268 -6.00 21.78 -29.03
N GLU A 269 -6.26 23.06 -29.32
CA GLU A 269 -5.85 23.68 -30.59
C GLU A 269 -4.34 23.50 -30.83
N SER A 270 -3.97 22.52 -31.66
CA SER A 270 -2.59 22.17 -31.97
C SER A 270 -1.99 23.11 -33.02
N ARG A 271 -2.06 24.43 -32.78
CA ARG A 271 -1.53 25.46 -33.69
C ARG A 271 -0.01 25.44 -33.89
N ARG A 272 0.74 24.72 -33.04
CA ARG A 272 2.22 24.68 -33.08
C ARG A 272 2.82 23.50 -33.85
N MET A 273 2.01 22.53 -34.30
CA MET A 273 2.48 21.26 -34.91
C MET A 273 2.06 21.06 -36.37
N GLY A 274 1.22 21.93 -36.95
CA GLY A 274 0.77 21.81 -38.33
C GLY A 274 -0.25 20.68 -38.61
N SER A 275 -0.48 19.76 -37.65
CA SER A 275 -1.56 18.75 -37.64
C SER A 275 -1.98 18.41 -36.21
N ASP A 276 -3.14 17.76 -36.05
CA ASP A 276 -3.71 17.41 -34.74
C ASP A 276 -2.84 16.36 -34.01
N LYS A 277 -2.21 16.77 -32.89
CA LYS A 277 -1.22 16.00 -32.11
C LYS A 277 -1.73 14.64 -31.63
N SER A 278 -3.04 14.54 -31.39
CA SER A 278 -3.69 13.33 -30.88
C SER A 278 -3.61 12.15 -31.87
N LEU A 279 -3.40 12.45 -33.16
CA LEU A 279 -3.37 11.49 -34.26
C LEU A 279 -1.96 11.00 -34.61
N LEU A 280 -0.92 11.42 -33.89
CA LEU A 280 0.46 11.00 -34.17
C LEU A 280 0.70 9.54 -33.76
N PRO A 281 1.30 8.71 -34.64
CA PRO A 281 1.52 7.30 -34.36
C PRO A 281 2.73 7.06 -33.44
N ILE A 282 2.56 6.33 -32.34
CA ILE A 282 3.64 5.70 -31.56
C ILE A 282 3.41 4.19 -31.54
N LYS A 283 4.45 3.41 -31.87
CA LYS A 283 4.40 1.94 -31.91
C LYS A 283 3.25 1.39 -32.76
N GLY A 284 2.87 2.09 -33.83
CA GLY A 284 1.83 1.66 -34.77
C GLY A 284 0.38 2.06 -34.42
N ALA A 285 0.15 2.83 -33.35
CA ALA A 285 -1.18 3.35 -32.99
C ALA A 285 -1.12 4.83 -32.54
N ARG A 286 -2.23 5.58 -32.60
CA ARG A 286 -2.27 7.01 -32.23
C ARG A 286 -2.17 7.16 -30.71
N PHE A 287 -1.76 8.33 -30.20
CA PHE A 287 -1.68 8.55 -28.74
C PHE A 287 -3.02 8.29 -28.06
N ILE A 288 -4.09 8.79 -28.67
CA ILE A 288 -5.43 8.60 -28.13
C ILE A 288 -5.86 7.12 -28.12
N ASP A 289 -5.36 6.28 -29.03
CA ASP A 289 -5.65 4.84 -29.01
C ASP A 289 -5.01 4.14 -27.81
N HIS A 290 -3.77 4.54 -27.47
CA HIS A 290 -3.08 4.04 -26.27
C HIS A 290 -3.82 4.48 -25.00
N VAL A 291 -4.19 5.76 -24.94
CA VAL A 291 -4.97 6.33 -23.83
C VAL A 291 -6.31 5.61 -23.69
N TYR A 292 -7.07 5.49 -24.77
CA TYR A 292 -8.37 4.83 -24.79
C TYR A 292 -8.28 3.36 -24.36
N THR A 293 -7.34 2.60 -24.94
CA THR A 293 -7.16 1.18 -24.59
C THR A 293 -6.87 1.01 -23.09
N ARG A 294 -6.03 1.89 -22.52
CA ARG A 294 -5.76 1.89 -21.07
C ARG A 294 -7.00 2.24 -20.27
N MET A 295 -7.69 3.33 -20.61
CA MET A 295 -8.89 3.78 -19.89
C MET A 295 -10.03 2.74 -19.96
N ALA A 296 -10.28 2.11 -21.10
CA ALA A 296 -11.31 1.09 -21.30
C ALA A 296 -11.03 -0.23 -20.56
N SER A 297 -9.74 -0.49 -20.26
CA SER A 297 -9.34 -1.59 -19.36
C SER A 297 -9.58 -1.26 -17.88
N LEU A 298 -9.63 0.02 -17.53
CA LEU A 298 -9.72 0.50 -16.15
C LEU A 298 -11.14 0.90 -15.74
N PHE A 299 -11.99 1.35 -16.65
CA PHE A 299 -13.32 1.87 -16.35
C PHE A 299 -14.40 1.14 -17.17
N ASP A 300 -15.61 1.02 -16.63
CA ASP A 300 -16.76 0.45 -17.34
C ASP A 300 -17.36 1.41 -18.36
N GLU A 301 -17.18 2.71 -18.14
CA GLU A 301 -17.51 3.77 -19.09
C GLU A 301 -16.27 4.63 -19.40
N VAL A 302 -16.07 4.92 -20.68
CA VAL A 302 -15.11 5.92 -21.14
C VAL A 302 -15.80 6.89 -22.09
N VAL A 303 -15.51 8.18 -21.95
CA VAL A 303 -16.03 9.27 -22.79
C VAL A 303 -14.88 10.13 -23.29
N ILE A 304 -14.94 10.54 -24.57
CA ILE A 304 -14.02 11.52 -25.14
C ILE A 304 -14.74 12.87 -25.19
N VAL A 305 -14.19 13.89 -24.56
CA VAL A 305 -14.67 15.27 -24.68
C VAL A 305 -13.94 15.93 -25.84
N THR A 306 -14.68 16.27 -26.90
CA THR A 306 -14.13 16.82 -28.13
C THR A 306 -15.16 17.61 -28.92
N ASN A 307 -14.70 18.65 -29.62
CA ASN A 307 -15.52 19.42 -30.57
C ASN A 307 -15.36 18.93 -32.02
N SER A 308 -14.57 17.87 -32.25
CA SER A 308 -14.32 17.28 -33.57
C SER A 308 -14.55 15.75 -33.53
N PRO A 309 -15.78 15.28 -33.26
CA PRO A 309 -16.08 13.86 -33.05
C PRO A 309 -15.72 12.97 -34.26
N GLU A 310 -15.75 13.52 -35.46
CA GLU A 310 -15.37 12.86 -36.71
C GLU A 310 -13.93 12.35 -36.73
N LEU A 311 -13.00 13.00 -36.01
CA LEU A 311 -11.60 12.58 -35.93
C LEU A 311 -11.38 11.28 -35.14
N TYR A 312 -12.36 10.91 -34.31
CA TYR A 312 -12.29 9.79 -33.37
C TYR A 312 -13.40 8.76 -33.61
N GLY A 313 -14.05 8.80 -34.78
CA GLY A 313 -15.19 7.95 -35.11
C GLY A 313 -14.91 6.45 -35.00
N ASP A 314 -13.65 6.05 -35.13
CA ASP A 314 -13.16 4.67 -35.04
C ASP A 314 -12.93 4.16 -33.60
N ILE A 315 -12.98 5.04 -32.59
CA ILE A 315 -12.87 4.67 -31.18
C ILE A 315 -14.25 4.32 -30.62
N ASP A 316 -14.43 3.14 -30.04
CA ASP A 316 -15.74 2.66 -29.54
C ASP A 316 -16.15 3.28 -28.19
N CYS A 317 -16.41 4.59 -28.19
CA CYS A 317 -16.91 5.31 -27.02
C CYS A 317 -17.75 6.52 -27.40
N ARG A 318 -18.47 7.08 -26.42
CA ARG A 318 -19.23 8.32 -26.59
C ARG A 318 -18.26 9.49 -26.79
N LYS A 319 -18.59 10.36 -27.75
CA LYS A 319 -17.93 11.66 -27.95
C LYS A 319 -18.92 12.72 -27.52
N VAL A 320 -18.50 13.61 -26.64
CA VAL A 320 -19.36 14.68 -26.12
C VAL A 320 -18.73 16.04 -26.40
N PRO A 321 -19.53 17.04 -26.79
CA PRO A 321 -19.02 18.37 -27.05
C PRO A 321 -18.61 19.08 -25.77
N ASP A 322 -17.72 20.06 -25.90
CA ASP A 322 -17.47 21.01 -24.84
C ASP A 322 -18.60 22.04 -24.77
N LEU A 323 -19.30 22.10 -23.64
CA LEU A 323 -20.42 23.03 -23.42
C LEU A 323 -19.93 24.49 -23.29
N TYR A 324 -18.72 24.69 -22.79
CA TYR A 324 -18.07 26.00 -22.73
C TYR A 324 -17.02 26.10 -23.85
N TYR A 325 -17.53 26.25 -25.08
CA TYR A 325 -16.73 26.14 -26.31
C TYR A 325 -15.36 26.83 -26.23
N ALA A 326 -14.30 26.02 -26.40
CA ALA A 326 -12.90 26.45 -26.51
C ALA A 326 -12.36 27.22 -25.29
N GLN A 327 -12.91 27.00 -24.09
CA GLN A 327 -12.45 27.65 -22.86
C GLN A 327 -11.39 26.85 -22.08
N GLY A 328 -10.78 25.84 -22.71
CA GLY A 328 -9.61 25.14 -22.20
C GLY A 328 -9.94 23.91 -21.35
N ALA A 329 -8.95 23.44 -20.58
CA ALA A 329 -9.05 22.20 -19.81
C ALA A 329 -10.21 22.17 -18.81
N LEU A 330 -10.48 23.29 -18.13
CA LEU A 330 -11.56 23.41 -17.15
C LEU A 330 -12.94 23.12 -17.77
N ALA A 331 -13.19 23.68 -18.96
CA ALA A 331 -14.42 23.47 -19.72
C ALA A 331 -14.58 22.00 -20.16
N GLY A 332 -13.47 21.37 -20.58
CA GLY A 332 -13.42 19.94 -20.88
C GLY A 332 -13.77 19.05 -19.68
N VAL A 333 -13.20 19.32 -18.50
CA VAL A 333 -13.50 18.59 -17.26
C VAL A 333 -14.96 18.76 -16.85
N HIS A 334 -15.46 20.00 -16.89
CA HIS A 334 -16.86 20.31 -16.61
C HIS A 334 -17.82 19.55 -17.54
N SER A 335 -17.55 19.57 -18.84
CA SER A 335 -18.35 18.84 -19.83
C SER A 335 -18.28 17.32 -19.61
N GLY A 336 -17.12 16.80 -19.22
CA GLY A 336 -16.96 15.40 -18.81
C GLY A 336 -17.83 15.02 -17.60
N LEU A 337 -17.86 15.87 -16.56
CA LEU A 337 -18.67 15.64 -15.35
C LEU A 337 -20.16 15.60 -15.64
N LEU A 338 -20.66 16.49 -16.50
CA LEU A 338 -22.08 16.55 -16.86
C LEU A 338 -22.55 15.36 -17.70
N HIS A 339 -21.70 14.82 -18.56
CA HIS A 339 -22.06 13.72 -19.45
C HIS A 339 -21.71 12.33 -18.90
N ALA A 340 -20.97 12.26 -17.80
CA ALA A 340 -20.61 11.01 -17.15
C ALA A 340 -21.82 10.31 -16.55
N LYS A 341 -21.87 8.98 -16.70
CA LYS A 341 -22.87 8.13 -16.05
C LYS A 341 -22.72 8.16 -14.53
N HIS A 342 -21.48 8.17 -14.04
CA HIS A 342 -21.17 8.05 -12.62
C HIS A 342 -20.96 9.41 -11.95
N GLU A 343 -21.00 9.45 -10.61
CA GLU A 343 -20.83 10.67 -9.82
C GLU A 343 -19.41 11.25 -9.85
N GLN A 344 -18.43 10.40 -10.18
CA GLN A 344 -17.03 10.78 -10.25
C GLN A 344 -16.42 10.39 -11.59
N ILE A 345 -15.48 11.22 -12.05
CA ILE A 345 -14.73 10.99 -13.27
C ILE A 345 -13.23 10.96 -13.00
N PHE A 346 -12.51 10.11 -13.72
CA PHE A 346 -11.05 10.20 -13.82
C PHE A 346 -10.69 10.83 -15.15
N VAL A 347 -9.99 11.97 -15.11
CA VAL A 347 -9.64 12.77 -16.29
C VAL A 347 -8.22 12.46 -16.72
N VAL A 348 -8.04 12.27 -18.03
CA VAL A 348 -6.72 12.21 -18.67
C VAL A 348 -6.65 13.06 -19.96
N GLY A 349 -5.51 13.72 -20.20
CA GLY A 349 -5.22 14.37 -21.48
C GLY A 349 -4.95 13.37 -22.60
N CYS A 350 -5.37 13.66 -23.83
CA CYS A 350 -5.10 12.79 -24.99
C CYS A 350 -3.60 12.71 -25.37
N ASP A 351 -2.77 13.61 -24.84
CA ASP A 351 -1.32 13.73 -25.07
C ASP A 351 -0.46 13.02 -24.00
N MET A 352 -1.08 12.22 -23.12
CA MET A 352 -0.44 11.46 -22.03
C MET A 352 -0.52 9.93 -22.27
N PRO A 353 0.19 9.34 -23.26
CA PRO A 353 -0.02 7.94 -23.67
C PRO A 353 0.54 6.87 -22.70
N PHE A 354 1.37 7.25 -21.72
CA PHE A 354 2.06 6.29 -20.84
C PHE A 354 1.37 6.12 -19.49
N ILE A 355 0.04 6.00 -19.49
CA ILE A 355 -0.79 5.88 -18.28
C ILE A 355 -0.42 4.61 -17.49
N SER A 356 -0.01 4.81 -16.24
CA SER A 356 0.15 3.73 -15.26
C SER A 356 -1.16 3.37 -14.58
N ALA A 357 -1.66 2.15 -14.79
CA ALA A 357 -2.83 1.62 -14.09
C ALA A 357 -2.69 1.70 -12.56
N ARG A 358 -1.46 1.54 -12.05
CA ARG A 358 -1.17 1.61 -10.61
C ARG A 358 -1.40 3.02 -10.05
N VAL A 359 -1.00 4.05 -10.79
CA VAL A 359 -1.23 5.46 -10.42
C VAL A 359 -2.73 5.77 -10.45
N VAL A 360 -3.42 5.42 -11.54
CA VAL A 360 -4.87 5.66 -11.68
C VAL A 360 -5.66 5.00 -10.56
N ARG A 361 -5.38 3.71 -10.27
CA ARG A 361 -6.04 2.98 -9.17
C ARG A 361 -5.75 3.60 -7.80
N HIS A 362 -4.53 4.07 -7.56
CA HIS A 362 -4.17 4.72 -6.30
C HIS A 362 -4.90 6.05 -6.09
N ILE A 363 -5.09 6.83 -7.15
CA ILE A 363 -5.89 8.06 -7.12
C ILE A 363 -7.37 7.71 -6.85
N CYS A 364 -7.93 6.77 -7.62
CA CYS A 364 -9.32 6.35 -7.49
C CYS A 364 -9.65 5.71 -6.12
N ALA A 365 -8.68 5.04 -5.47
CA ALA A 365 -8.86 4.47 -4.13
C ALA A 365 -9.09 5.53 -3.04
N GLN A 366 -8.91 6.81 -3.36
CA GLN A 366 -9.11 7.94 -2.45
C GLN A 366 -10.34 8.76 -2.80
N ALA A 367 -11.20 8.23 -3.69
CA ALA A 367 -12.43 8.85 -4.14
C ALA A 367 -13.33 9.38 -3.01
N ASP A 368 -13.45 8.65 -1.89
CA ASP A 368 -14.32 9.04 -0.77
C ASP A 368 -13.71 10.15 0.11
N ARG A 369 -12.47 10.56 -0.14
CA ARG A 369 -11.74 11.51 0.72
C ARG A 369 -11.98 12.97 0.34
N GLY A 370 -12.40 13.28 -0.89
CA GLY A 370 -12.61 14.66 -1.33
C GLY A 370 -13.29 14.78 -2.69
N ASP A 371 -13.56 16.03 -3.07
CA ASP A 371 -14.21 16.38 -4.33
C ASP A 371 -13.21 16.33 -5.51
N LEU A 372 -11.93 16.58 -5.23
CA LEU A 372 -10.82 16.52 -6.18
C LEU A 372 -9.69 15.71 -5.55
N VAL A 373 -9.27 14.63 -6.22
CA VAL A 373 -8.04 13.90 -5.86
C VAL A 373 -7.01 14.12 -6.96
N ILE A 374 -5.92 14.82 -6.62
CA ILE A 374 -4.94 15.31 -7.59
C ILE A 374 -3.52 14.86 -7.23
N PRO A 375 -2.76 14.26 -8.15
CA PRO A 375 -1.37 13.92 -7.90
C PRO A 375 -0.43 15.10 -8.10
N ASN A 376 0.65 15.09 -7.32
CA ASN A 376 1.73 16.06 -7.39
C ASN A 376 2.97 15.42 -8.04
N SER A 377 3.38 15.93 -9.20
CA SER A 377 4.60 15.54 -9.92
C SER A 377 5.77 16.48 -9.56
N ARG A 378 6.94 16.29 -10.17
CA ARG A 378 8.02 17.30 -10.09
C ARG A 378 7.60 18.68 -10.62
N GLY A 379 6.63 18.71 -11.54
CA GLY A 379 6.11 19.93 -12.16
C GLY A 379 4.99 20.61 -11.36
N GLY A 380 4.53 19.99 -10.26
CA GLY A 380 3.39 20.45 -9.48
C GLY A 380 2.15 19.60 -9.69
N HIS A 381 0.98 20.20 -9.49
CA HIS A 381 -0.31 19.53 -9.64
C HIS A 381 -0.58 19.11 -11.10
N GLU A 382 -1.08 17.89 -11.27
CA GLU A 382 -1.42 17.31 -12.57
C GLU A 382 -2.94 17.23 -12.77
N PRO A 383 -3.63 18.34 -13.08
CA PRO A 383 -5.09 18.39 -13.15
C PRO A 383 -5.67 17.60 -14.33
N LEU A 384 -4.86 17.30 -15.34
CA LEU A 384 -5.23 16.44 -16.46
C LEU A 384 -4.86 14.98 -16.22
N HIS A 385 -4.65 14.59 -14.96
CA HIS A 385 -4.44 13.21 -14.53
C HIS A 385 -5.02 13.02 -13.11
N ALA A 386 -6.28 13.41 -12.92
CA ALA A 386 -6.89 13.56 -11.61
C ALA A 386 -8.34 13.07 -11.56
N LEU A 387 -8.83 12.78 -10.35
CA LEU A 387 -10.22 12.41 -10.09
C LEU A 387 -11.04 13.64 -9.69
N TYR A 388 -12.23 13.78 -10.25
CA TYR A 388 -13.17 14.86 -9.95
C TYR A 388 -14.56 14.30 -9.63
N SER A 389 -15.22 14.88 -8.64
CA SER A 389 -16.63 14.65 -8.31
C SER A 389 -17.55 15.69 -8.97
N LYS A 390 -18.81 15.34 -9.24
CA LYS A 390 -19.85 16.28 -9.67
C LYS A 390 -20.08 17.43 -8.69
N SER A 391 -19.72 17.27 -7.41
CA SER A 391 -19.70 18.38 -6.44
C SER A 391 -18.77 19.53 -6.84
N CYS A 392 -17.82 19.31 -7.76
CA CYS A 392 -16.99 20.39 -8.31
C CYS A 392 -17.74 21.32 -9.28
N LEU A 393 -18.87 20.89 -9.87
CA LEU A 393 -19.56 21.63 -10.94
C LEU A 393 -19.88 23.08 -10.56
N PRO A 394 -20.50 23.38 -9.39
CA PRO A 394 -20.84 24.77 -9.05
C PRO A 394 -19.62 25.68 -8.86
N ALA A 395 -18.46 25.11 -8.50
CA ALA A 395 -17.21 25.87 -8.40
C ALA A 395 -16.59 26.11 -9.78
N MET A 396 -16.63 25.11 -10.67
CA MET A 396 -16.16 25.23 -12.06
C MET A 396 -17.00 26.24 -12.85
N GLU A 397 -18.33 26.18 -12.76
CA GLU A 397 -19.27 27.10 -13.43
C GLU A 397 -18.98 28.56 -13.05
N ARG A 398 -18.76 28.86 -11.76
CA ARG A 398 -18.42 30.22 -11.31
C ARG A 398 -17.13 30.77 -11.95
N ILE A 399 -16.11 29.93 -12.12
CA ILE A 399 -14.86 30.32 -12.78
C ILE A 399 -15.08 30.53 -14.28
N LEU A 400 -15.82 29.63 -14.94
CA LEU A 400 -16.11 29.68 -16.37
C LEU A 400 -17.01 30.88 -16.74
N ASP A 401 -18.06 31.13 -15.96
CA ASP A 401 -18.99 32.26 -16.16
C ASP A 401 -18.30 33.61 -15.93
N ALA A 402 -17.26 33.65 -15.09
CA ALA A 402 -16.37 34.80 -14.94
C ALA A 402 -15.37 34.97 -16.10
N GLY A 403 -15.44 34.12 -17.14
CA GLY A 403 -14.54 34.13 -18.29
C GLY A 403 -13.12 33.65 -17.99
N GLN A 404 -12.90 33.02 -16.85
CA GLN A 404 -11.59 32.52 -16.43
C GLN A 404 -11.39 31.07 -16.90
N ARG A 405 -10.16 30.76 -17.33
CA ARG A 405 -9.84 29.47 -17.99
C ARG A 405 -8.86 28.59 -17.20
N ARG A 406 -8.32 29.10 -16.10
CA ARG A 406 -7.29 28.40 -15.33
C ARG A 406 -7.94 27.41 -14.36
N ILE A 407 -7.72 26.12 -14.61
CA ILE A 407 -8.32 25.02 -13.82
C ILE A 407 -7.97 25.09 -12.33
N VAL A 408 -6.83 25.65 -11.95
CA VAL A 408 -6.42 25.76 -10.54
C VAL A 408 -7.24 26.76 -9.72
N LEU A 409 -8.04 27.62 -10.34
CA LEU A 409 -8.73 28.72 -9.66
C LEU A 409 -9.95 28.30 -8.83
N PHE A 410 -10.44 27.07 -8.99
CA PHE A 410 -11.56 26.57 -8.19
C PHE A 410 -11.12 25.67 -7.02
N PHE A 411 -9.83 25.36 -6.90
CA PHE A 411 -9.33 24.37 -5.94
C PHE A 411 -9.58 24.78 -4.48
N ASP A 412 -9.58 26.08 -4.19
CA ASP A 412 -9.87 26.64 -2.87
C ASP A 412 -11.35 26.57 -2.48
N GLN A 413 -12.23 26.21 -3.42
CA GLN A 413 -13.68 26.16 -3.23
C GLN A 413 -14.21 24.73 -3.06
N VAL A 414 -13.34 23.73 -3.08
CA VAL A 414 -13.69 22.32 -2.99
C VAL A 414 -12.72 21.57 -2.05
N LYS A 415 -13.10 20.36 -1.62
CA LYS A 415 -12.24 19.53 -0.79
C LYS A 415 -11.19 18.82 -1.64
N VAL A 416 -9.98 19.36 -1.68
CA VAL A 416 -8.83 18.79 -2.41
C VAL A 416 -8.09 17.76 -1.55
N VAL A 417 -7.77 16.62 -2.17
CA VAL A 417 -6.91 15.56 -1.62
C VAL A 417 -5.70 15.43 -2.53
N GLU A 418 -4.52 15.74 -2.00
CA GLU A 418 -3.28 15.66 -2.76
C GLU A 418 -2.63 14.28 -2.59
N ILE A 419 -2.25 13.66 -3.72
CA ILE A 419 -1.34 12.51 -3.70
C ILE A 419 0.09 13.05 -3.68
N SER A 420 0.82 12.70 -2.63
CA SER A 420 2.17 13.20 -2.43
C SER A 420 3.10 12.77 -3.57
N HIS A 421 4.08 13.62 -3.90
CA HIS A 421 5.11 13.29 -4.89
C HIS A 421 5.88 11.99 -4.54
N HIS A 422 6.06 11.73 -3.25
CA HIS A 422 6.66 10.48 -2.77
C HIS A 422 5.82 9.26 -3.13
N ASP A 423 4.51 9.30 -2.91
CA ASP A 423 3.60 8.20 -3.28
C ASP A 423 3.54 7.99 -4.79
N VAL A 424 3.63 9.08 -5.56
CA VAL A 424 3.73 9.02 -7.02
C VAL A 424 5.01 8.29 -7.46
N ILE A 425 6.18 8.65 -6.94
CA ILE A 425 7.47 8.00 -7.29
C ILE A 425 7.46 6.51 -6.98
N GLU A 426 6.82 6.08 -5.88
CA GLU A 426 6.74 4.64 -5.56
C GLU A 426 5.94 3.82 -6.60
N LEU A 427 4.99 4.47 -7.30
CA LEU A 427 4.10 3.84 -8.27
C LEU A 427 4.59 4.01 -9.71
N ASP A 428 5.19 5.15 -10.02
CA ASP A 428 5.75 5.53 -11.32
C ASP A 428 7.06 6.32 -11.13
N PRO A 429 8.20 5.63 -10.93
CA PRO A 429 9.48 6.27 -10.59
C PRO A 429 10.00 7.27 -11.62
N GLU A 430 9.59 7.12 -12.88
CA GLU A 430 9.98 7.98 -14.00
C GLU A 430 8.93 9.04 -14.32
N GLU A 431 7.79 9.07 -13.60
CA GLU A 431 6.68 10.00 -13.81
C GLU A 431 6.14 9.99 -15.26
N LYS A 432 6.25 8.84 -15.94
CA LYS A 432 5.83 8.66 -17.33
C LYS A 432 4.35 8.94 -17.54
N SER A 433 3.53 8.67 -16.52
CA SER A 433 2.08 8.90 -16.53
C SER A 433 1.69 10.37 -16.74
N PHE A 434 2.59 11.30 -16.42
CA PHE A 434 2.38 12.75 -16.54
C PHE A 434 3.16 13.37 -17.72
N GLN A 435 3.86 12.55 -18.50
CA GLN A 435 4.66 13.04 -19.62
C GLN A 435 3.76 13.48 -20.78
N ASN A 436 3.65 14.80 -20.98
CA ASN A 436 2.95 15.39 -22.12
C ASN A 436 3.85 15.43 -23.36
N ILE A 437 3.36 14.94 -24.50
CA ILE A 437 4.11 14.98 -25.76
C ILE A 437 3.66 16.19 -26.58
N ASN A 438 4.41 17.30 -26.49
CA ASN A 438 3.97 18.59 -27.01
C ASN A 438 4.78 19.14 -28.19
N THR A 439 6.01 18.66 -28.40
CA THR A 439 6.90 19.14 -29.46
C THR A 439 7.38 18.01 -30.38
N PRO A 440 7.81 18.30 -31.63
CA PRO A 440 8.44 17.31 -32.49
C PRO A 440 9.69 16.70 -31.84
N GLN A 441 10.42 17.48 -31.06
CA GLN A 441 11.61 17.02 -30.32
C GLN A 441 11.26 15.99 -29.25
N ASP A 442 10.14 16.15 -28.55
CA ASP A 442 9.63 15.16 -27.59
C ASP A 442 9.26 13.84 -28.31
N TYR A 443 8.60 13.95 -29.47
CA TYR A 443 8.26 12.82 -30.31
C TYR A 443 9.50 12.07 -30.84
N PHE A 444 10.52 12.79 -31.31
CA PHE A 444 11.77 12.18 -31.78
C PHE A 444 12.60 11.56 -30.65
N ARG A 445 12.64 12.17 -29.45
CA ARG A 445 13.27 11.55 -28.27
C ARG A 445 12.58 10.23 -27.89
N LEU A 446 11.25 10.20 -27.96
CA LEU A 446 10.47 8.98 -27.73
C LEU A 446 10.73 7.91 -28.79
N ARG A 447 10.93 8.28 -30.06
CA ARG A 447 11.29 7.32 -31.11
C ARG A 447 12.74 6.82 -30.98
N GLY A 448 13.67 7.70 -30.57
CA GLY A 448 15.11 7.41 -30.44
C GLY A 448 15.46 6.49 -29.26
N ASN A 449 14.74 6.57 -28.14
CA ASN A 449 14.98 5.71 -26.97
C ASN A 449 14.57 4.23 -27.16
N PHE A 450 13.93 3.87 -28.28
CA PHE A 450 13.55 2.49 -28.60
C PHE A 450 14.35 1.91 -29.79
N GLY A 451 15.36 2.62 -30.30
CA GLY A 451 16.13 2.23 -31.48
C GLY A 451 17.61 1.96 -31.19
N SER A 452 17.93 0.97 -30.35
CA SER A 452 19.24 0.32 -30.42
C SER A 452 19.10 -0.97 -31.24
N GLY A 453 19.17 -0.82 -32.57
CA GLY A 453 19.15 -1.96 -33.49
C GLY A 453 18.32 -1.71 -34.74
N GLU A 454 18.78 -0.79 -35.58
CA GLU A 454 18.77 -0.83 -37.06
C GLU A 454 18.97 0.59 -37.59
N GLY A 455 19.95 0.74 -38.49
CA GLY A 455 20.46 2.02 -38.95
C GLY A 455 19.44 2.87 -39.70
N LEU A 456 19.68 4.19 -39.71
CA LEU A 456 18.98 5.13 -40.58
C LEU A 456 19.11 4.71 -42.05
N PRO A 457 18.02 4.68 -42.85
CA PRO A 457 18.12 4.92 -44.28
C PRO A 457 18.36 6.42 -44.50
N PRO A 458 19.38 6.81 -45.28
CA PRO A 458 19.62 8.20 -45.61
C PRO A 458 18.74 8.57 -46.81
N GLU A 459 17.61 9.22 -46.58
CA GLU A 459 16.93 10.01 -47.61
C GLU A 459 15.74 10.74 -46.96
N LEU A 460 15.96 12.01 -46.61
CA LEU A 460 15.00 13.12 -46.63
C LEU A 460 15.75 14.41 -46.23
N SER A 461 16.95 14.59 -46.79
CA SER A 461 17.58 15.90 -46.95
C SER A 461 17.51 16.24 -48.44
N HIS A 462 16.67 17.23 -48.75
CA HIS A 462 16.55 17.88 -50.06
C HIS A 462 15.86 17.09 -51.20
N GLN A 463 14.53 17.17 -51.24
CA GLN A 463 13.87 17.41 -52.53
C GLN A 463 13.28 18.82 -52.52
N ARG A 464 13.89 19.67 -53.34
CA ARG A 464 13.31 20.94 -53.78
C ARG A 464 12.10 20.62 -54.63
N TYR A 465 11.02 21.36 -54.43
CA TYR A 465 9.99 21.57 -55.44
C TYR A 465 10.65 22.03 -56.76
N SER A 466 10.50 21.25 -57.83
CA SER A 466 9.62 21.58 -58.96
C SER A 466 9.51 20.39 -59.92
N SER A 467 8.25 20.05 -60.24
CA SER A 467 7.76 18.98 -61.16
C SER A 467 7.97 17.53 -60.74
#